data_AF-N2BS29-F1
#
_entry.id   AF-N2BS29-F1
#
_cell.length_a   1.000
_cell.length_b   1.000
_cell.length_c   1.000
_cell.angle_alpha   90.00
_cell.angle_beta   90.00
_cell.angle_gamma   90.00
#
_symmetry.space_group_name_H-M   'P 1'
#
loop_
_entity.id
_entity.type
_entity.pdbx_description
1 polymer ?
#
loop_
_entity_poly.entity_id
_entity_poly.type
_entity_poly.pdbx_seq_one_letter_code
_entity_poly.pdbx_strand_id
1 'polypeptide(L)'
;MQIKYTHAFSLFEILLSLALLSILSIFMLKPYTTNSLALRQANLHIQTLQQEINKQAYYAFLQKKPLNQQTLTSLLQNAQINTNRFSLTWQNNRLVLQIGKKKLNMIIRQTNTNHYVITCNPSHELCRKIYHRKHAK
;
A
#
# COMPACT_ATOMS: atom_id res chain seq x y z
N MET A 1 -21.38 -12.95 -58.29
CA MET A 1 -20.28 -12.65 -57.33
C MET A 1 -20.43 -11.20 -56.91
N GLN A 2 -21.11 -10.92 -55.80
CA GLN A 2 -21.29 -9.55 -55.28
C GLN A 2 -20.66 -9.48 -53.89
N ILE A 3 -19.54 -8.78 -53.80
CA ILE A 3 -19.06 -8.22 -52.54
C ILE A 3 -19.00 -6.72 -52.77
N LYS A 4 -19.65 -5.94 -51.89
CA LYS A 4 -19.08 -4.77 -51.19
C LYS A 4 -20.20 -3.95 -50.55
N TYR A 5 -20.56 -4.29 -49.33
CA TYR A 5 -21.01 -3.27 -48.37
C TYR A 5 -19.80 -2.89 -47.54
N THR A 6 -19.03 -1.91 -48.02
CA THR A 6 -18.11 -1.17 -47.14
C THR A 6 -18.97 -0.21 -46.32
N HIS A 7 -19.49 -0.69 -45.20
CA HIS A 7 -20.03 0.18 -44.16
C HIS A 7 -18.87 0.97 -43.56
N ALA A 8 -18.53 2.09 -44.17
CA ALA A 8 -17.63 3.07 -43.59
C ALA A 8 -18.42 3.83 -42.52
N PHE A 9 -18.06 3.64 -41.25
CA PHE A 9 -18.58 4.46 -40.16
C PHE A 9 -18.34 5.93 -40.47
N SER A 10 -19.32 6.78 -40.20
CA SER A 10 -19.12 8.23 -40.33
C SER A 10 -18.10 8.70 -39.30
N LEU A 11 -17.37 9.77 -39.62
CA LEU A 11 -16.37 10.35 -38.70
C LEU A 11 -17.01 10.72 -37.35
N PHE A 12 -18.28 11.11 -37.35
CA PHE A 12 -19.06 11.37 -36.15
C PHE A 12 -19.28 10.11 -35.29
N GLU A 13 -19.67 8.98 -35.89
CA GLU A 13 -19.83 7.71 -35.18
C GLU A 13 -18.50 7.20 -34.60
N ILE A 14 -17.41 7.39 -35.34
CA ILE A 14 -16.07 7.07 -34.86
C ILE A 14 -15.72 7.92 -33.63
N LEU A 15 -15.89 9.24 -33.70
CA LEU A 15 -15.65 10.14 -32.56
C LEU A 15 -16.55 9.82 -31.36
N LEU A 16 -17.82 9.52 -31.59
CA LEU A 16 -18.77 9.15 -30.54
C LEU A 16 -18.34 7.84 -29.86
N SER A 17 -17.93 6.83 -30.64
CA SER A 17 -17.42 5.56 -30.10
C SER A 17 -16.12 5.73 -29.30
N LEU A 18 -15.20 6.58 -29.76
CA LEU A 18 -13.96 6.92 -29.05
C LEU A 18 -14.25 7.65 -27.73
N ALA A 19 -15.19 8.60 -27.73
CA ALA A 19 -15.63 9.30 -26.52
C ALA A 19 -16.24 8.32 -25.51
N LEU A 20 -17.14 7.43 -25.95
CA LEU A 20 -17.73 6.39 -25.10
C LEU A 20 -16.67 5.44 -24.53
N LEU A 21 -15.73 4.99 -25.36
CA LEU A 21 -14.61 4.13 -24.93
C LEU A 21 -13.72 4.83 -23.89
N SER A 22 -13.44 6.12 -24.08
CA SER A 22 -12.64 6.90 -23.12
C SER A 22 -13.32 7.01 -21.75
N ILE A 23 -14.63 7.26 -21.72
CA ILE A 23 -15.41 7.36 -20.48
C ILE A 23 -15.42 5.99 -19.78
N LEU A 24 -15.72 4.93 -20.55
CA LEU A 24 -15.75 3.56 -20.02
C LEU A 24 -14.37 3.15 -19.46
N SER A 25 -13.28 3.56 -20.13
CA SER A 25 -11.92 3.29 -19.68
C SER A 25 -11.61 3.96 -18.34
N ILE A 26 -12.11 5.17 -18.08
CA ILE A 26 -11.93 5.86 -16.79
C ILE A 26 -12.62 5.08 -15.68
N PHE A 27 -13.87 4.66 -15.87
CA PHE A 27 -14.59 3.86 -14.87
C PHE A 27 -13.93 2.51 -14.61
N MET A 28 -13.41 1.87 -15.65
CA MET A 28 -12.70 0.60 -15.53
C MET A 28 -11.34 0.75 -14.85
N LEU A 29 -10.56 1.79 -15.17
CA LEU A 29 -9.17 1.96 -14.70
C LEU A 29 -9.07 2.65 -13.34
N LYS A 30 -9.97 3.57 -13.01
CA LYS A 30 -9.99 4.31 -11.73
C LYS A 30 -9.93 3.41 -10.48
N PRO A 31 -10.67 2.29 -10.35
CA PRO A 31 -10.56 1.43 -9.18
C PRO A 31 -9.19 0.73 -9.07
N TYR A 32 -8.58 0.35 -10.21
CA TYR A 32 -7.26 -0.26 -10.21
C TYR A 32 -6.15 0.75 -9.88
N THR A 33 -6.22 1.96 -10.44
CA THR A 33 -5.24 3.03 -10.16
C THR A 33 -5.33 3.54 -8.73
N THR A 34 -6.54 3.67 -8.18
CA THR A 34 -6.73 4.06 -6.77
C THR A 34 -6.21 3.01 -5.80
N ASN A 35 -6.46 1.72 -6.05
CA ASN A 35 -5.96 0.65 -5.19
C ASN A 35 -4.43 0.51 -5.28
N SER A 36 -3.85 0.60 -6.48
CA SER A 36 -2.40 0.56 -6.65
C SER A 36 -1.71 1.74 -5.97
N LEU A 37 -2.31 2.93 -6.03
CA LEU A 37 -1.84 4.12 -5.35
C LEU A 37 -1.95 3.98 -3.82
N ALA A 38 -3.07 3.45 -3.31
CA ALA A 38 -3.25 3.16 -1.89
C ALA A 38 -2.17 2.19 -1.37
N LEU A 39 -1.91 1.11 -2.10
CA LEU A 39 -0.85 0.16 -1.78
C LEU A 39 0.53 0.81 -1.77
N ARG A 40 0.83 1.68 -2.75
CA ARG A 40 2.10 2.40 -2.83
C ARG A 40 2.28 3.34 -1.64
N GLN A 41 1.25 4.11 -1.29
CA GLN A 41 1.31 5.04 -0.17
C GLN A 41 1.42 4.31 1.17
N ALA A 42 0.66 3.24 1.36
CA ALA A 42 0.77 2.39 2.54
C ALA A 42 2.18 1.79 2.68
N ASN A 43 2.76 1.28 1.59
CA ASN A 43 4.11 0.72 1.60
C ASN A 43 5.16 1.79 1.97
N LEU A 44 5.11 2.97 1.34
CA LEU A 44 6.01 4.07 1.67
C LEU A 44 5.89 4.46 3.15
N HIS A 45 4.67 4.60 3.66
CA HIS A 45 4.43 4.93 5.06
C HIS A 45 5.04 3.89 6.02
N ILE A 46 4.86 2.60 5.73
CA ILE A 46 5.43 1.50 6.51
C ILE A 46 6.96 1.49 6.42
N GLN A 47 7.54 1.77 5.25
CA GLN A 47 9.00 1.85 5.07
C GLN A 47 9.60 3.03 5.84
N THR A 48 8.97 4.20 5.78
CA THR A 48 9.40 5.36 6.57
C THR A 48 9.31 5.06 8.07
N LEU A 49 8.21 4.45 8.51
CA LEU A 49 8.04 4.03 9.89
C LEU A 49 9.15 3.05 10.33
N GLN A 50 9.44 2.06 9.49
CA GLN A 50 10.50 1.08 9.71
C GLN A 50 11.89 1.74 9.84
N GLN A 51 12.18 2.75 9.01
CA GLN A 51 13.42 3.51 9.08
C GLN A 51 13.53 4.31 10.37
N GLU A 52 12.46 5.00 10.79
CA GLU A 52 12.45 5.78 12.03
C GLU A 52 12.62 4.89 13.29
N ILE A 53 11.96 3.74 13.33
CA ILE A 53 12.17 2.76 14.42
C ILE A 53 13.64 2.33 14.47
N ASN A 54 14.23 1.99 13.32
CA ASN A 54 15.62 1.56 13.26
C ASN A 54 16.60 2.68 13.63
N LYS A 55 16.29 3.92 13.28
CA LYS A 55 17.08 5.10 13.68
C LYS A 55 17.08 5.27 15.20
N GLN A 56 15.92 5.15 15.85
CA GLN A 56 15.84 5.18 17.31
C GLN A 56 16.59 4.01 17.95
N ALA A 57 16.44 2.80 17.39
CA ALA A 57 17.17 1.63 17.86
C ALA A 57 18.69 1.78 17.72
N TYR A 58 19.15 2.39 16.63
CA TYR A 58 20.56 2.72 16.41
C TYR A 58 21.09 3.72 17.43
N TYR A 59 20.34 4.80 17.74
CA TYR A 59 20.75 5.74 18.79
C TYR A 59 20.79 5.10 20.18
N ALA A 60 19.82 4.24 20.50
CA ALA A 60 19.82 3.50 21.76
C ALA A 60 21.05 2.58 21.86
N PHE A 61 21.40 1.91 20.75
CA PHE A 61 22.61 1.10 20.63
C PHE A 61 23.88 1.92 20.87
N LEU A 62 24.03 3.10 20.25
CA LEU A 62 25.18 3.97 20.47
C LEU A 62 25.31 4.42 21.94
N GLN A 63 24.19 4.58 22.64
CA GLN A 63 24.14 4.93 24.05
C GLN A 63 24.29 3.73 24.99
N LYS A 64 24.49 2.52 24.45
CA LYS A 64 24.54 1.25 25.21
C LYS A 64 23.30 1.04 26.11
N LYS A 65 22.14 1.53 25.67
CA LYS A 65 20.86 1.40 26.37
C LYS A 65 19.87 0.60 25.52
N PRO A 66 18.93 -0.14 26.14
CA PRO A 66 17.82 -0.72 25.39
C PRO A 66 16.94 0.38 24.78
N LEU A 67 16.27 0.08 23.67
CA LEU A 67 15.29 0.99 23.11
C LEU A 67 14.17 1.25 24.13
N ASN A 68 13.89 2.53 24.40
CA ASN A 68 12.82 2.90 25.32
C ASN A 68 11.46 2.53 24.71
N GLN A 69 10.75 1.61 25.38
CA GLN A 69 9.42 1.14 24.96
C GLN A 69 8.38 2.27 24.90
N GLN A 70 8.49 3.28 25.75
CA GLN A 70 7.60 4.45 25.71
C GLN A 70 7.83 5.27 24.45
N THR A 71 9.09 5.50 24.07
CA THR A 71 9.46 6.22 22.84
C THR A 71 9.01 5.46 21.60
N LEU A 72 9.19 4.13 21.58
CA LEU A 72 8.68 3.27 20.51
C LEU A 72 7.16 3.34 20.41
N THR A 73 6.45 3.23 21.54
CA THR A 73 4.98 3.31 21.56
C THR A 73 4.48 4.66 21.07
N SER A 74 5.10 5.76 21.51
CA SER A 74 4.77 7.11 21.06
C SER A 74 5.00 7.27 19.56
N LEU A 75 6.11 6.77 19.04
CA LEU A 75 6.39 6.78 17.60
C LEU A 75 5.31 6.01 16.82
N LEU A 76 4.87 4.85 17.31
CA LEU A 76 3.83 4.05 16.66
C LEU A 76 2.44 4.71 16.73
N GLN A 77 2.14 5.41 17.81
CA GLN A 77 0.92 6.20 17.96
C GLN A 77 0.92 7.42 17.02
N ASN A 78 2.06 8.10 16.90
CA ASN A 78 2.21 9.26 16.01
C ASN A 78 2.22 8.86 14.54
N ALA A 79 2.64 7.64 14.23
CA ALA A 79 2.60 7.08 12.88
C ALA A 79 1.21 6.61 12.44
N GLN A 80 0.19 6.72 13.30
CA GLN A 80 -1.17 6.42 12.91
C GLN A 80 -1.65 7.40 11.84
N ILE A 81 -2.34 6.87 10.84
CA ILE A 81 -2.86 7.68 9.75
C ILE A 81 -4.21 7.12 9.31
N ASN A 82 -5.13 8.00 8.98
CA ASN A 82 -6.41 7.64 8.38
C ASN A 82 -6.65 8.53 7.17
N THR A 83 -6.57 7.94 5.98
CA THR A 83 -6.80 8.63 4.71
C THR A 83 -7.95 7.97 3.97
N ASN A 84 -8.45 8.62 2.92
CA ASN A 84 -9.43 8.03 2.00
C ASN A 84 -8.92 6.78 1.24
N ARG A 85 -7.61 6.50 1.27
CA ARG A 85 -6.97 5.39 0.54
C ARG A 85 -6.59 4.24 1.45
N PHE A 86 -6.06 4.54 2.62
CA PHE A 86 -5.64 3.56 3.62
C PHE A 86 -5.67 4.14 5.03
N SER A 87 -5.74 3.26 6.01
CA SER A 87 -5.48 3.61 7.41
C SER A 87 -4.42 2.69 8.00
N LEU A 88 -3.60 3.23 8.89
CA LEU A 88 -2.67 2.47 9.72
C LEU A 88 -2.93 2.87 11.18
N THR A 89 -3.27 1.91 12.03
CA THR A 89 -3.53 2.16 13.46
C THR A 89 -2.69 1.25 14.34
N TRP A 90 -2.36 1.72 15.55
CA TRP A 90 -1.68 0.92 16.56
C TRP A 90 -2.68 0.50 17.63
N GLN A 91 -3.00 -0.78 17.70
CA GLN A 91 -4.01 -1.33 18.61
C GLN A 91 -3.60 -2.73 19.07
N ASN A 92 -3.82 -3.06 20.35
CA ASN A 92 -3.54 -4.39 20.91
C ASN A 92 -2.13 -4.91 20.61
N ASN A 93 -1.13 -4.03 20.73
CA ASN A 93 0.28 -4.32 20.43
C ASN A 93 0.54 -4.76 18.98
N ARG A 94 -0.31 -4.33 18.04
CA ARG A 94 -0.24 -4.65 16.62
C ARG A 94 -0.47 -3.41 15.77
N LEU A 95 0.25 -3.33 14.66
CA LEU A 95 -0.03 -2.36 13.60
C LEU A 95 -1.09 -2.94 12.69
N VAL A 96 -2.19 -2.23 12.51
CA VAL A 96 -3.32 -2.65 11.69
C VAL A 96 -3.37 -1.75 10.47
N LEU A 97 -3.09 -2.32 9.30
CA LEU A 97 -3.26 -1.64 8.03
C LEU A 97 -4.60 -2.02 7.41
N GLN A 98 -5.38 -1.03 6.97
CA GLN A 98 -6.60 -1.25 6.20
C GLN A 98 -6.52 -0.53 4.86
N ILE A 99 -6.82 -1.25 3.78
CA ILE A 99 -6.93 -0.72 2.42
C ILE A 99 -8.27 -1.21 1.86
N GLY A 100 -9.23 -0.29 1.68
CA GLY A 100 -10.61 -0.64 1.37
C GLY A 100 -11.21 -1.57 2.44
N LYS A 101 -11.69 -2.75 2.01
CA LYS A 101 -12.27 -3.78 2.90
C LYS A 101 -11.24 -4.76 3.48
N LYS A 102 -9.98 -4.68 3.06
CA LYS A 102 -8.93 -5.63 3.45
C LYS A 102 -8.17 -5.09 4.65
N LYS A 103 -7.97 -5.93 5.67
CA LYS A 103 -7.25 -5.61 6.90
C LYS A 103 -6.02 -6.50 7.01
N LEU A 104 -4.89 -5.94 7.39
CA LEU A 104 -3.64 -6.64 7.62
C LEU A 104 -3.12 -6.32 9.01
N ASN A 105 -2.94 -7.36 9.82
CA ASN A 105 -2.29 -7.24 11.12
C ASN A 105 -0.78 -7.44 10.93
N MET A 106 -0.01 -6.51 11.45
CA MET A 106 1.45 -6.47 11.41
C MET A 106 1.97 -6.42 12.85
N ILE A 107 3.13 -7.02 13.06
CA ILE A 107 3.78 -7.12 14.36
C ILE A 107 5.20 -6.57 14.24
N ILE A 108 5.67 -5.96 15.32
CA ILE A 108 7.03 -5.45 15.40
C ILE A 108 7.84 -6.48 16.17
N ARG A 109 8.96 -6.92 15.59
CA ARG A 109 9.86 -7.88 16.20
C ARG A 109 11.26 -7.29 16.27
N GLN A 110 11.92 -7.49 17.40
CA GLN A 110 13.34 -7.24 17.51
C GLN A 110 14.09 -8.45 16.94
N THR A 111 15.14 -8.17 16.17
CA THR A 111 16.06 -9.15 15.62
C THR A 111 17.28 -9.28 16.54
N ASN A 112 18.08 -10.31 16.32
CA ASN A 112 19.27 -10.61 17.12
C ASN A 112 20.33 -9.49 17.06
N THR A 113 20.29 -8.63 16.04
CA THR A 113 21.22 -7.50 15.85
C THR A 113 20.69 -6.17 16.39
N ASN A 114 19.72 -6.20 17.32
CA ASN A 114 19.06 -5.02 17.87
C ASN A 114 18.34 -4.14 16.83
N HIS A 115 18.06 -4.68 15.65
CA HIS A 115 17.18 -4.04 14.66
C HIS A 115 15.74 -4.46 14.90
N TYR A 116 14.80 -3.58 14.62
CA TYR A 116 13.38 -3.89 14.70
C TYR A 116 12.86 -4.09 13.29
N VAL A 117 11.90 -5.00 13.11
CA VAL A 117 11.28 -5.26 11.82
C VAL A 117 9.77 -5.35 11.98
N ILE A 118 9.06 -4.59 11.15
CA ILE A 118 7.62 -4.72 10.95
C ILE A 118 7.41 -5.92 10.05
N THR A 119 6.72 -6.94 10.56
CA THR A 119 6.48 -8.20 9.86
C THR A 119 4.98 -8.49 9.79
N CYS A 120 4.59 -9.29 8.81
CA CYS A 120 3.21 -9.72 8.62
C CYS A 120 3.14 -11.18 8.16
N ASN A 121 1.95 -11.78 8.22
CA ASN A 121 1.74 -13.13 7.72
C ASN A 121 1.91 -13.16 6.18
N PRO A 122 2.92 -13.87 5.64
CA PRO A 122 3.19 -13.89 4.20
C PRO A 122 2.07 -14.55 3.38
N SER A 123 1.24 -15.41 3.99
CA SER A 123 0.07 -16.00 3.33
C SER A 123 -1.03 -14.96 3.08
N HIS A 124 -1.01 -13.82 3.78
CA HIS A 124 -2.00 -12.76 3.62
C HIS A 124 -1.76 -11.96 2.33
N GLU A 125 -2.80 -11.78 1.51
CA GLU A 125 -2.70 -11.10 0.22
C GLU A 125 -2.11 -9.68 0.32
N LEU A 126 -2.57 -8.86 1.27
CA LEU A 126 -2.02 -7.51 1.47
C LEU A 126 -0.53 -7.55 1.88
N CYS A 127 -0.12 -8.53 2.68
CA CYS A 127 1.29 -8.65 3.10
C CYS A 127 2.18 -8.86 1.87
N ARG A 128 1.77 -9.76 0.97
CA ARG A 128 2.45 -9.99 -0.31
C ARG A 128 2.48 -8.73 -1.17
N LYS A 129 1.37 -7.99 -1.26
CA LYS A 129 1.31 -6.76 -2.08
C LYS A 129 2.20 -5.63 -1.56
N ILE A 130 2.42 -5.54 -0.25
CA ILE A 130 3.24 -4.52 0.38
C ILE A 130 4.73 -4.86 0.31
N TYR A 131 5.09 -6.09 0.70
CA TYR A 131 6.49 -6.50 0.83
C TYR A 131 7.04 -7.24 -0.39
N HIS A 132 6.19 -7.92 -1.17
CA HIS A 132 6.59 -8.72 -2.33
C HIS A 132 5.97 -8.19 -3.63
N ARG A 133 6.53 -7.08 -4.15
CA ARG A 133 6.18 -6.57 -5.49
C ARG A 133 6.42 -7.56 -6.65
N LYS A 134 7.16 -8.66 -6.44
CA LYS A 134 7.45 -9.68 -7.46
C LYS A 134 6.25 -10.52 -7.92
N HIS A 135 5.09 -10.41 -7.29
CA HIS A 135 3.86 -11.12 -7.72
C HIS A 135 2.86 -10.23 -8.48
N ALA A 136 3.28 -9.04 -8.91
CA ALA A 136 2.62 -8.35 -10.00
C ALA A 136 3.14 -8.94 -11.33
N LYS A 137 2.66 -10.14 -11.66
CA LYS A 137 2.65 -10.66 -13.02
C LYS A 137 1.19 -10.79 -13.43
#